data_AF-A0A929DC32-F1
#
_entry.id   AF-A0A929DC32-F1
#
_cell.length_a   1.000
_cell.length_b   1.000
_cell.length_c   1.000
_cell.angle_alpha   90.00
_cell.angle_beta   90.00
_cell.angle_gamma   90.00
#
_symmetry.space_group_name_H-M   'P 1'
#
loop_
_entity.id
_entity.type
_entity.pdbx_description
1 polymer ?
#
loop_
_entity_poly.entity_id
_entity_poly.type
_entity_poly.pdbx_seq_one_letter_code
_entity_poly.pdbx_strand_id
1 'polypeptide(L)'
;MDPAFQAYERGIETHEGTATYVEYGVTGRTRPDFPAGGFDAEDVRHRAYTTGVAWALLLDRFGPNWRDGFDSDDSRHLCSTLAEALLTIQESSRECVFTAREREEAVRVARKDVERVLAQRAERRSEFESLPGWQIIVQADETEPLWPRGFDPLNVRRVNGGVLHTRFLKLGNESGALEVMEDTVLTDEVGPHPLFNGVRRLILAGLEAEPQVEIEGEHVRISSPTFNADFTEASVQVSGGQVIVRLAPRGS
;
A
#
# COMPACT_ATOMS: atom_id res chain seq x y z
N MET A 1 -4.46 -14.72 -13.61
CA MET A 1 -4.49 -13.64 -12.62
C MET A 1 -5.52 -14.03 -11.59
N ASP A 2 -5.20 -13.93 -10.31
CA ASP A 2 -6.15 -14.26 -9.25
C ASP A 2 -7.35 -13.29 -9.32
N PRO A 3 -8.60 -13.81 -9.39
CA PRO A 3 -9.81 -12.99 -9.48
C PRO A 3 -9.92 -11.93 -8.38
N ALA A 4 -9.36 -12.16 -7.20
CA ALA A 4 -9.39 -11.21 -6.10
C ALA A 4 -8.63 -9.91 -6.44
N PHE A 5 -7.48 -10.00 -7.12
CA PHE A 5 -6.73 -8.80 -7.53
C PHE A 5 -7.44 -8.02 -8.63
N GLN A 6 -8.14 -8.71 -9.54
CA GLN A 6 -8.93 -8.04 -10.58
C GLN A 6 -10.10 -7.26 -9.97
N ALA A 7 -10.83 -7.89 -9.04
CA ALA A 7 -11.92 -7.25 -8.32
C ALA A 7 -11.42 -6.05 -7.50
N TYR A 8 -10.26 -6.18 -6.85
CA TYR A 8 -9.64 -5.08 -6.12
C TYR A 8 -9.30 -3.89 -7.02
N GLU A 9 -8.56 -4.10 -8.13
CA GLU A 9 -8.20 -3.00 -9.03
C GLU A 9 -9.42 -2.30 -9.62
N ARG A 10 -10.43 -3.07 -10.07
CA ARG A 10 -11.69 -2.51 -10.57
C ARG A 10 -12.48 -1.76 -9.50
N GLY A 11 -12.43 -2.26 -8.26
CA GLY A 11 -13.02 -1.59 -7.11
C GLY A 11 -12.38 -0.24 -6.86
N ILE A 12 -11.04 -0.17 -6.88
CA ILE A 12 -10.30 1.10 -6.75
C ILE A 12 -10.64 2.05 -7.90
N GLU A 13 -10.61 1.60 -9.16
CA GLU A 13 -11.03 2.39 -10.33
C GLU A 13 -12.44 2.96 -10.16
N THR A 14 -13.35 2.16 -9.61
CA THR A 14 -14.75 2.55 -9.40
C THR A 14 -14.88 3.59 -8.31
N HIS A 15 -14.26 3.42 -7.15
CA HIS A 15 -14.39 4.35 -6.02
C HIS A 15 -13.56 5.63 -6.22
N GLU A 16 -12.27 5.47 -6.47
CA GLU A 16 -11.32 6.58 -6.56
C GLU A 16 -11.49 7.35 -7.88
N GLY A 17 -11.82 6.65 -8.97
CA GLY A 17 -12.08 7.25 -10.27
C GLY A 17 -13.38 8.05 -10.34
N THR A 18 -14.47 7.58 -9.72
CA THR A 18 -15.72 8.35 -9.67
C THR A 18 -15.58 9.60 -8.79
N ALA A 19 -14.86 9.51 -7.68
CA ALA A 19 -14.53 10.68 -6.85
C ALA A 19 -13.76 11.74 -7.67
N THR A 20 -12.73 11.33 -8.42
CA THR A 20 -11.96 12.22 -9.29
C THR A 20 -12.82 12.76 -10.44
N TYR A 21 -13.75 11.97 -10.97
CA TYR A 21 -14.68 12.39 -12.01
C TYR A 21 -15.63 13.51 -11.53
N VAL A 22 -16.11 13.44 -10.27
CA VAL A 22 -16.90 14.52 -9.67
C VAL A 22 -16.08 15.82 -9.58
N GLU A 23 -14.81 15.72 -9.19
CA GLU A 23 -13.89 16.87 -9.19
C GLU A 23 -13.74 17.48 -10.60
N TYR A 24 -13.66 16.65 -11.63
CA TYR A 24 -13.59 17.09 -13.03
C TYR A 24 -14.84 17.89 -13.43
N GLY A 25 -16.03 17.43 -13.03
CA GLY A 25 -17.28 18.15 -13.25
C GLY A 25 -17.29 19.54 -12.60
N VAL A 26 -16.78 19.66 -11.37
CA VAL A 26 -16.69 20.94 -10.66
C VAL A 26 -15.65 21.88 -11.27
N THR A 27 -14.51 21.33 -11.71
CA THR A 27 -13.38 22.11 -12.27
C THR A 27 -13.51 22.38 -13.77
N GLY A 28 -14.55 21.87 -14.43
CA GLY A 28 -14.79 22.04 -15.87
C GLY A 28 -13.83 21.23 -16.75
N ARG A 29 -13.15 20.22 -16.20
CA ARG A 29 -12.26 19.34 -16.96
C ARG A 29 -13.08 18.28 -17.68
N THR A 30 -12.78 18.06 -18.95
CA THR A 30 -13.56 17.15 -19.83
C THR A 30 -12.74 15.99 -20.38
N ARG A 31 -11.45 15.93 -20.07
CA ARG A 31 -10.56 14.85 -20.52
C ARG A 31 -9.52 14.52 -19.45
N PRO A 32 -9.31 13.24 -19.12
CA PRO A 32 -8.20 12.83 -18.27
C PRO A 32 -6.88 12.91 -19.04
N ASP A 33 -5.81 13.27 -18.34
CA ASP A 33 -4.47 13.36 -18.92
C ASP A 33 -3.74 12.02 -18.74
N PHE A 34 -3.61 11.26 -19.82
CA PHE A 34 -2.85 10.02 -19.81
C PHE A 34 -1.35 10.31 -19.97
N PRO A 35 -0.48 9.73 -19.13
CA PRO A 35 0.96 9.86 -19.30
C PRO A 35 1.39 9.27 -20.66
N ALA A 36 2.24 10.00 -21.39
CA ALA A 36 2.67 9.61 -22.74
C ALA A 36 3.39 8.25 -22.78
N GLY A 37 4.09 7.88 -21.70
CA GLY A 37 4.75 6.59 -21.54
C GLY A 37 3.87 5.48 -20.96
N GLY A 38 2.59 5.77 -20.68
CA GLY A 38 1.74 4.89 -19.88
C GLY A 38 2.04 4.98 -18.38
N PHE A 39 1.42 4.08 -17.62
CA PHE A 39 1.59 3.99 -16.16
C PHE A 39 2.67 2.97 -15.83
N ASP A 40 3.49 3.27 -14.83
CA ASP A 40 4.37 2.27 -14.24
C ASP A 40 3.57 1.16 -13.55
N ALA A 41 4.18 -0.02 -13.43
CA ALA A 41 3.53 -1.20 -12.87
C ALA A 41 3.06 -1.00 -11.41
N GLU A 42 3.79 -0.21 -10.62
CA GLU A 42 3.42 0.12 -9.23
C GLU A 42 2.49 1.35 -9.13
N ASP A 43 2.23 2.06 -10.23
CA ASP A 43 1.42 3.29 -10.28
C ASP A 43 -0.09 3.00 -10.39
N VAL A 44 -0.55 1.98 -9.66
CA VAL A 44 -1.92 1.44 -9.72
C VAL A 44 -2.97 2.50 -9.35
N ARG A 45 -2.67 3.33 -8.36
CA ARG A 45 -3.62 4.33 -7.85
C ARG A 45 -3.82 5.49 -8.82
N HIS A 46 -2.75 6.04 -9.37
CA HIS A 46 -2.83 7.07 -10.41
C HIS A 46 -3.47 6.52 -11.69
N ARG A 47 -3.12 5.29 -12.08
CA ARG A 47 -3.82 4.58 -13.16
C ARG A 47 -5.32 4.58 -12.90
N ALA A 48 -5.74 4.18 -11.70
CA ALA A 48 -7.15 4.06 -11.36
C ALA A 48 -7.90 5.41 -11.36
N TYR A 49 -7.27 6.49 -10.91
CA TYR A 49 -7.81 7.84 -11.04
C TYR A 49 -8.07 8.20 -12.51
N THR A 50 -7.06 8.01 -13.35
CA THR A 50 -7.12 8.42 -14.76
C THR A 50 -8.06 7.53 -15.59
N THR A 51 -7.99 6.21 -15.41
CA THR A 51 -8.86 5.27 -16.15
C THR A 51 -10.30 5.33 -15.67
N GLY A 52 -10.54 5.44 -14.36
CA GLY A 52 -11.90 5.56 -13.83
C GLY A 52 -12.63 6.82 -14.32
N VAL A 53 -11.93 7.96 -14.38
CA VAL A 53 -12.47 9.19 -15.01
C VAL A 53 -12.79 8.97 -16.49
N ALA A 54 -11.89 8.32 -17.23
CA ALA A 54 -12.12 8.01 -18.64
C ALA A 54 -13.38 7.15 -18.83
N TRP A 55 -13.57 6.12 -18.00
CA TRP A 55 -14.77 5.28 -18.05
C TRP A 55 -16.05 6.06 -17.75
N ALA A 56 -16.04 6.88 -16.70
CA ALA A 56 -17.20 7.71 -16.34
C ALA A 56 -17.59 8.69 -17.46
N LEU A 57 -16.61 9.35 -18.09
CA LEU A 57 -16.87 10.26 -19.22
C LEU A 57 -17.40 9.52 -20.46
N LEU A 58 -16.94 8.30 -20.71
CA LEU A 58 -17.50 7.47 -21.78
C LEU A 58 -18.92 7.01 -21.45
N LEU A 59 -19.18 6.67 -20.19
CA LEU A 59 -20.51 6.30 -19.72
C LEU A 59 -21.51 7.46 -19.82
N ASP A 60 -21.11 8.70 -19.54
CA ASP A 60 -21.96 9.88 -19.77
C ASP A 60 -22.43 9.98 -21.23
N ARG A 61 -21.58 9.53 -22.17
CA ARG A 61 -21.87 9.58 -23.60
C ARG A 61 -22.70 8.39 -24.08
N PHE A 62 -22.39 7.18 -23.61
CA PHE A 62 -22.94 5.93 -24.16
C PHE A 62 -24.01 5.27 -23.27
N GLY A 63 -24.14 5.70 -22.02
CA GLY A 63 -25.15 5.20 -21.10
C GLY A 63 -25.49 6.28 -20.07
N PRO A 64 -26.14 7.40 -20.43
CA PRO A 64 -26.26 8.60 -19.60
C PRO A 64 -26.94 8.39 -18.23
N ASN A 65 -27.69 7.30 -18.07
CA ASN A 65 -28.34 6.91 -16.81
C ASN A 65 -27.50 5.92 -15.98
N TRP A 66 -26.22 5.73 -16.30
CA TRP A 66 -25.36 4.73 -15.66
C TRP A 66 -25.22 4.89 -14.15
N ARG A 67 -25.39 6.12 -13.65
CA ARG A 67 -25.30 6.48 -12.23
C ARG A 67 -26.48 5.96 -11.41
N ASP A 68 -27.62 5.69 -12.05
CA ASP A 68 -28.81 5.24 -11.37
C ASP A 68 -28.57 3.86 -10.73
N GLY A 69 -28.62 3.82 -9.40
CA GLY A 69 -28.37 2.61 -8.61
C GLY A 69 -26.93 2.07 -8.71
N PHE A 70 -25.98 2.86 -9.24
CA PHE A 70 -24.59 2.42 -9.37
C PHE A 70 -23.95 2.16 -8.00
N ASP A 71 -24.15 3.06 -7.05
CA ASP A 71 -23.60 2.95 -5.68
C ASP A 71 -24.35 1.93 -4.80
N SER A 72 -25.38 1.27 -5.31
CA SER A 72 -26.17 0.27 -4.57
C SER A 72 -25.74 -1.18 -4.79
N ASP A 73 -24.77 -1.41 -5.68
CA ASP A 73 -24.27 -2.75 -6.03
C ASP A 73 -22.75 -2.75 -6.18
N ASP A 74 -22.05 -3.19 -5.14
CA ASP A 74 -20.57 -3.27 -5.08
C ASP A 74 -19.96 -4.23 -6.11
N SER A 75 -20.77 -5.06 -6.78
CA SER A 75 -20.31 -5.92 -7.86
C SER A 75 -20.23 -5.22 -9.22
N ARG A 76 -20.80 -4.01 -9.32
CA ARG A 76 -20.75 -3.21 -10.54
C ARG A 76 -19.43 -2.45 -10.62
N HIS A 77 -18.85 -2.48 -11.81
CA HIS A 77 -17.64 -1.75 -12.13
C HIS A 77 -17.88 -0.86 -13.36
N LEU A 78 -17.12 0.24 -13.45
CA LEU A 78 -17.26 1.19 -14.55
C LEU A 78 -17.02 0.54 -15.92
N CYS A 79 -15.98 -0.30 -16.04
CA CYS A 79 -15.62 -0.94 -17.30
C CYS A 79 -16.67 -1.96 -17.79
N SER A 80 -17.28 -2.75 -16.90
CA SER A 80 -18.32 -3.71 -17.26
C SER A 80 -19.62 -2.99 -17.60
N THR A 81 -19.98 -1.96 -16.84
CA THR A 81 -21.15 -1.12 -17.14
C THR A 81 -21.04 -0.46 -18.51
N LEU A 82 -19.85 0.03 -18.87
CA LEU A 82 -19.61 0.60 -20.19
C LEU A 82 -19.72 -0.45 -21.29
N ALA A 83 -19.14 -1.65 -21.07
CA ALA A 83 -19.23 -2.74 -22.02
C ALA A 83 -20.70 -3.14 -22.28
N GLU A 84 -21.51 -3.24 -21.23
CA GLU A 84 -22.95 -3.51 -21.33
C GLU A 84 -23.69 -2.40 -22.10
N ALA A 85 -23.42 -1.13 -21.79
CA ALA A 85 -24.02 -0.01 -22.49
C ALA A 85 -23.67 -0.03 -24.00
N LEU A 86 -22.42 -0.31 -24.35
CA LEU A 86 -21.98 -0.39 -25.74
C LEU A 86 -22.65 -1.53 -26.51
N LEU A 87 -22.88 -2.69 -25.87
CA LEU A 87 -23.58 -3.83 -26.49
C LEU A 87 -25.04 -3.51 -26.86
N THR A 88 -25.68 -2.55 -26.20
CA THR A 88 -27.03 -2.10 -26.57
C THR A 88 -27.04 -1.21 -27.82
N ILE A 89 -25.90 -0.59 -28.14
CA ILE A 89 -25.77 0.36 -29.26
C ILE A 89 -25.22 -0.35 -30.50
N GLN A 90 -24.31 -1.29 -30.31
CA GLN A 90 -23.61 -1.95 -31.41
C GLN A 90 -23.32 -3.41 -31.04
N GLU A 91 -23.66 -4.34 -31.94
CA GLU A 91 -23.23 -5.72 -31.83
C GLU A 91 -21.70 -5.83 -31.89
N SER A 92 -21.12 -6.72 -31.10
CA SER A 92 -19.68 -6.97 -31.04
C SER A 92 -19.10 -7.21 -32.44
N SER A 93 -18.30 -6.28 -32.94
CA SER A 93 -17.59 -6.46 -34.20
C SER A 93 -16.45 -7.47 -34.04
N ARG A 94 -16.38 -8.45 -34.95
CA ARG A 94 -15.25 -9.38 -35.04
C ARG A 94 -13.93 -8.69 -35.43
N GLU A 95 -13.99 -7.45 -35.92
CA GLU A 95 -12.81 -6.67 -36.34
C GLU A 95 -12.16 -5.91 -35.18
N CYS A 96 -12.88 -5.69 -34.07
CA CYS A 96 -12.38 -4.97 -32.89
C CYS A 96 -11.90 -5.94 -31.80
N VAL A 97 -10.96 -6.84 -32.14
CA VAL A 97 -10.37 -7.79 -31.20
C VAL A 97 -8.85 -7.69 -31.18
N PHE A 98 -8.24 -7.80 -30.00
CA PHE A 98 -6.78 -7.89 -29.90
C PHE A 98 -6.26 -9.11 -30.66
N THR A 99 -5.35 -8.86 -31.58
CA THR A 99 -4.61 -9.86 -32.34
C THR A 99 -3.73 -10.72 -31.42
N ALA A 100 -3.32 -11.90 -31.90
CA ALA A 100 -2.38 -12.74 -31.16
C ALA A 100 -1.08 -12.00 -30.83
N ARG A 101 -0.56 -11.23 -31.79
CA ARG A 101 0.66 -10.42 -31.63
C ARG A 101 0.52 -9.36 -30.54
N GLU A 102 -0.60 -8.64 -30.48
CA GLU A 102 -0.83 -7.63 -29.43
C GLU A 102 -0.91 -8.27 -28.05
N ARG A 103 -1.56 -9.43 -27.93
CA ARG A 103 -1.64 -10.17 -26.67
C ARG A 103 -0.27 -10.68 -26.22
N GLU A 104 0.51 -11.24 -27.13
CA GLU A 104 1.88 -11.70 -26.86
C GLU A 104 2.78 -10.55 -26.42
N GLU A 105 2.67 -9.40 -27.08
CA GLU A 105 3.41 -8.19 -26.71
C GLU A 105 3.02 -7.68 -25.33
N ALA A 106 1.72 -7.61 -25.02
CA ALA A 106 1.23 -7.20 -23.70
C ALA A 106 1.74 -8.13 -22.58
N VAL A 107 1.72 -9.46 -22.82
CA VAL A 107 2.26 -10.45 -21.87
C VAL A 107 3.77 -10.28 -21.69
N ARG A 108 4.51 -10.01 -22.78
CA ARG A 108 5.95 -9.78 -22.73
C ARG A 108 6.31 -8.54 -21.93
N VAL A 109 5.60 -7.42 -22.13
CA VAL A 109 5.79 -6.18 -21.37
C VAL A 109 5.48 -6.43 -19.89
N ALA A 110 4.33 -7.05 -19.58
CA ALA A 110 3.94 -7.34 -18.20
C ALA A 110 4.97 -8.21 -17.46
N ARG A 111 5.61 -9.19 -18.13
CA ARG A 111 6.68 -9.99 -17.52
C ARG A 111 7.90 -9.15 -17.15
N LYS A 112 8.33 -8.26 -18.04
CA LYS A 112 9.45 -7.34 -17.77
C LYS A 112 9.13 -6.39 -16.61
N ASP A 113 7.89 -5.92 -16.54
CA ASP A 113 7.44 -5.08 -15.43
C ASP A 113 7.49 -5.83 -14.10
N VAL A 114 7.05 -7.09 -14.07
CA VAL A 114 7.17 -7.92 -12.86
C VAL A 114 8.63 -8.09 -12.45
N GLU A 115 9.53 -8.41 -13.38
CA GLU A 115 10.97 -8.54 -13.11
C GLU A 115 11.55 -7.24 -12.54
N ARG A 116 11.21 -6.10 -13.13
CA ARG A 116 11.63 -4.77 -12.68
C ARG A 116 11.12 -4.46 -11.27
N VAL A 117 9.85 -4.71 -10.99
CA VAL A 117 9.25 -4.49 -9.66
C VAL A 117 9.93 -5.36 -8.60
N LEU A 118 10.17 -6.64 -8.89
CA LEU A 118 10.85 -7.53 -7.95
C LEU A 118 12.29 -7.07 -7.67
N ALA A 119 13.03 -6.62 -8.70
CA ALA A 119 14.36 -6.07 -8.53
C ALA A 119 14.35 -4.80 -7.67
N GLN A 120 13.44 -3.86 -7.93
CA GLN A 120 13.29 -2.62 -7.16
C GLN A 120 12.93 -2.90 -5.69
N ARG A 121 12.10 -3.92 -5.42
CA ARG A 121 11.76 -4.33 -4.05
C ARG A 121 12.96 -4.89 -3.29
N ALA A 122 13.81 -5.65 -3.98
CA ALA A 122 15.05 -6.17 -3.41
C ALA A 122 16.05 -5.05 -3.13
N GLU A 123 16.22 -4.13 -4.09
CA GLU A 123 17.11 -2.96 -3.98
C GLU A 123 16.70 -2.07 -2.81
N ARG A 124 15.44 -1.63 -2.73
CA ARG A 124 14.94 -0.79 -1.62
C ARG A 124 15.14 -1.44 -0.25
N ARG A 125 14.95 -2.77 -0.16
CA ARG A 125 15.21 -3.51 1.09
C ARG A 125 16.70 -3.44 1.44
N SER A 126 17.57 -3.75 0.48
CA SER A 126 19.01 -3.73 0.67
C SER A 126 19.53 -2.34 1.03
N GLU A 127 19.03 -1.30 0.38
CA GLU A 127 19.36 0.10 0.68
C GLU A 127 19.02 0.44 2.14
N PHE A 128 17.80 0.14 2.57
CA PHE A 128 17.36 0.35 3.94
C PHE A 128 18.21 -0.42 4.96
N GLU A 129 18.47 -1.70 4.72
CA GLU A 129 19.26 -2.54 5.62
C GLU A 129 20.73 -2.12 5.70
N SER A 130 21.23 -1.40 4.68
CA SER A 130 22.60 -0.89 4.62
C SER A 130 22.78 0.48 5.28
N LEU A 131 21.70 1.10 5.78
CA LEU A 131 21.79 2.42 6.40
C LEU A 131 22.74 2.40 7.61
N PRO A 132 23.77 3.27 7.63
CA PRO A 132 24.71 3.34 8.75
C PRO A 132 24.07 4.03 9.95
N GLY A 133 24.56 3.74 11.16
CA GLY A 133 24.10 4.38 12.39
C GLY A 133 23.38 3.41 13.32
N TRP A 134 22.67 3.97 14.29
CA TRP A 134 21.93 3.20 15.28
C TRP A 134 20.63 2.62 14.70
N GLN A 135 20.23 1.47 15.26
CA GLN A 135 18.98 0.81 14.91
C GLN A 135 18.12 0.58 16.16
N ILE A 136 16.81 0.77 16.02
CA ILE A 136 15.81 0.33 16.99
C ILE A 136 15.05 -0.84 16.37
N ILE A 137 15.04 -1.97 17.04
CA ILE A 137 14.33 -3.18 16.62
C ILE A 137 13.29 -3.51 17.67
N VAL A 138 12.01 -3.45 17.31
CA VAL A 138 10.91 -3.88 18.18
C VAL A 138 10.37 -5.21 17.68
N GLN A 139 10.37 -6.22 18.53
CA GLN A 139 9.89 -7.56 18.23
C GLN A 139 8.69 -7.89 19.13
N ALA A 140 7.56 -8.19 18.51
CA ALA A 140 6.38 -8.70 19.19
C ALA A 140 6.29 -10.21 19.04
N ASP A 141 5.64 -10.85 20.00
CA ASP A 141 5.25 -12.25 19.89
C ASP A 141 4.22 -12.45 18.77
N GLU A 142 4.26 -13.62 18.12
CA GLU A 142 3.34 -13.93 17.01
C GLU A 142 1.88 -14.04 17.46
N THR A 143 1.63 -14.36 18.74
CA THR A 143 0.28 -14.44 19.32
C THR A 143 -0.27 -13.08 19.76
N GLU A 144 0.61 -12.10 19.98
CA GLU A 144 0.24 -10.72 20.36
C GLU A 144 0.96 -9.67 19.48
N PRO A 145 0.70 -9.66 18.15
CA PRO A 145 1.40 -8.78 17.24
C PRO A 145 1.07 -7.31 17.47
N LEU A 146 1.94 -6.45 16.94
CA LEU A 146 1.68 -5.02 16.86
C LEU A 146 0.67 -4.71 15.76
N TRP A 147 -0.39 -3.97 16.09
CA TRP A 147 -1.42 -3.60 15.13
C TRP A 147 -1.22 -2.18 14.60
N PRO A 148 -1.37 -1.95 13.29
CA PRO A 148 -1.42 -0.60 12.74
C PRO A 148 -2.56 0.20 13.37
N ARG A 149 -2.22 1.30 14.04
CA ARG A 149 -3.18 2.26 14.62
C ARG A 149 -3.28 3.55 13.79
N GLY A 150 -2.27 3.84 12.98
CA GLY A 150 -2.25 4.94 12.03
C GLY A 150 -1.03 4.84 11.13
N PHE A 151 -1.17 5.19 9.87
CA PHE A 151 -0.07 5.33 8.92
C PHE A 151 -0.53 6.21 7.75
N ASP A 152 0.41 6.74 6.97
CA ASP A 152 0.11 7.46 5.74
C ASP A 152 0.12 6.50 4.55
N PRO A 153 -1.04 6.13 3.95
CA PRO A 153 -1.10 5.14 2.88
C PRO A 153 -0.36 5.56 1.60
N LEU A 154 -0.08 6.86 1.41
CA LEU A 154 0.68 7.37 0.27
C LEU A 154 2.19 7.21 0.45
N ASN A 155 2.63 6.92 1.68
CA ASN A 155 4.03 6.80 2.08
C ASN A 155 4.38 5.36 2.49
N VAL A 156 3.85 4.41 1.71
CA VAL A 156 4.09 2.97 1.88
C VAL A 156 4.74 2.41 0.63
N ARG A 157 5.81 1.62 0.81
CA ARG A 157 6.49 0.90 -0.27
C ARG A 157 6.62 -0.57 0.10
N ARG A 158 6.07 -1.45 -0.74
CA ARG A 158 6.31 -2.89 -0.57
C ARG A 158 7.77 -3.19 -0.90
N VAL A 159 8.38 -4.06 -0.10
CA VAL A 159 9.73 -4.60 -0.32
C VAL A 159 9.70 -6.12 -0.19
N ASN A 160 10.84 -6.78 -0.38
CA ASN A 160 10.93 -8.21 -0.13
C ASN A 160 10.74 -8.50 1.36
N GLY A 161 9.75 -9.36 1.67
CA GLY A 161 9.46 -9.84 3.03
C GLY A 161 8.97 -8.77 4.01
N GLY A 162 8.46 -7.63 3.52
CA GLY A 162 7.93 -6.58 4.39
C GLY A 162 7.49 -5.33 3.66
N VAL A 163 7.32 -4.27 4.44
CA VAL A 163 6.84 -2.97 3.99
C VAL A 163 7.66 -1.85 4.61
N LEU A 164 8.09 -0.90 3.79
CA LEU A 164 8.66 0.36 4.24
C LEU A 164 7.54 1.39 4.41
N HIS A 165 7.51 2.03 5.58
CA HIS A 165 6.70 3.21 5.86
C HIS A 165 7.64 4.40 5.92
N THR A 166 7.49 5.37 5.03
CA THR A 166 8.53 6.38 4.75
C THR A 166 8.22 7.75 5.36
N ARG A 167 7.22 7.83 6.24
CA ARG A 167 6.81 9.11 6.83
C ARG A 167 6.15 8.97 8.19
N PHE A 168 5.05 8.22 8.28
CA PHE A 168 4.27 8.11 9.51
C PHE A 168 3.80 6.68 9.72
N LEU A 169 4.09 6.15 10.91
CA LEU A 169 3.58 4.87 11.36
C LEU A 169 3.34 4.91 12.88
N LYS A 170 2.16 4.46 13.29
CA LYS A 170 1.82 4.19 14.68
C LYS A 170 1.39 2.74 14.81
N LEU A 171 2.08 2.00 15.67
CA LEU A 171 1.75 0.62 15.99
C LEU A 171 1.43 0.49 17.48
N GLY A 172 0.67 -0.54 17.85
CA GLY A 172 0.55 -0.92 19.25
C GLY A 172 -0.29 -2.16 19.48
N ASN A 173 -0.13 -2.73 20.66
CA ASN A 173 -0.90 -3.85 21.19
C ASN A 173 -1.29 -3.56 22.64
N GLU A 174 -1.58 -4.58 23.43
CA GLU A 174 -1.89 -4.42 24.85
C GLU A 174 -0.69 -4.05 25.71
N SER A 175 0.51 -4.50 25.32
CA SER A 175 1.77 -4.25 26.01
C SER A 175 2.37 -2.87 25.72
N GLY A 176 1.77 -2.08 24.82
CA GLY A 176 2.15 -0.68 24.60
C GLY A 176 1.96 -0.21 23.17
N ALA A 177 2.65 0.89 22.83
CA ALA A 177 2.58 1.51 21.52
C ALA A 177 3.90 2.21 21.15
N LEU A 178 4.08 2.37 19.84
CA LEU A 178 5.16 3.14 19.25
C LEU A 178 4.61 4.06 18.17
N GLU A 179 5.33 5.13 17.91
CA GLU A 179 5.06 6.08 16.85
C GLU A 179 6.37 6.51 16.20
N VAL A 180 6.35 6.58 14.87
CA VAL A 180 7.44 7.10 14.05
C VAL A 180 6.91 8.18 13.13
N MET A 181 7.62 9.30 13.08
CA MET A 181 7.28 10.46 12.28
C MET A 181 8.53 11.00 11.57
N GLU A 182 8.41 11.30 10.29
CA GLU A 182 9.48 11.85 9.43
C GLU A 182 10.70 10.92 9.23
N ASP A 183 10.53 9.63 9.51
CA ASP A 183 11.55 8.61 9.27
C ASP A 183 11.03 7.40 8.50
N THR A 184 11.97 6.62 7.97
CA THR A 184 11.65 5.35 7.30
C THR A 184 11.79 4.19 8.26
N VAL A 185 10.74 3.37 8.34
CA VAL A 185 10.75 2.11 9.08
C VAL A 185 10.35 0.95 8.22
N LEU A 186 10.92 -0.19 8.54
CA LEU A 186 10.59 -1.46 7.94
C LEU A 186 9.75 -2.28 8.91
N THR A 187 8.62 -2.80 8.43
CA THR A 187 7.80 -3.76 9.17
C THR A 187 7.78 -5.12 8.47
N ASP A 188 7.95 -6.18 9.26
CA ASP A 188 7.74 -7.57 8.81
C ASP A 188 6.46 -8.14 9.47
N GLU A 189 5.76 -8.98 8.72
CA GLU A 189 4.44 -9.50 9.06
C GLU A 189 4.45 -10.81 9.87
N VAL A 190 3.33 -11.08 10.57
CA VAL A 190 3.04 -12.39 11.19
C VAL A 190 2.42 -13.38 10.19
N GLY A 191 1.75 -12.90 9.13
CA GLY A 191 0.94 -13.72 8.23
C GLY A 191 1.09 -13.37 6.75
N PRO A 192 0.18 -13.82 5.87
CA PRO A 192 0.31 -13.61 4.43
C PRO A 192 0.09 -12.16 3.98
N HIS A 193 -0.64 -11.35 4.76
CA HIS A 193 -0.83 -9.94 4.47
C HIS A 193 0.10 -9.07 5.33
N PRO A 194 0.85 -8.13 4.71
CA PRO A 194 1.91 -7.40 5.40
C PRO A 194 1.46 -6.56 6.60
N LEU A 195 0.17 -6.19 6.65
CA LEU A 195 -0.39 -5.32 7.69
C LEU A 195 -1.66 -5.87 8.35
N PHE A 196 -2.38 -6.81 7.73
CA PHE A 196 -3.73 -7.20 8.20
C PHE A 196 -3.68 -8.38 9.16
N ASN A 197 -2.53 -9.06 9.23
CA ASN A 197 -2.28 -10.13 10.19
C ASN A 197 -1.48 -9.63 11.40
N GLY A 198 -1.21 -8.33 11.48
CA GLY A 198 -0.33 -7.75 12.49
C GLY A 198 1.15 -7.75 12.08
N VAL A 199 1.90 -6.89 12.74
CA VAL A 199 3.34 -6.67 12.56
C VAL A 199 4.09 -7.41 13.65
N ARG A 200 5.00 -8.30 13.25
CA ARG A 200 5.86 -9.04 14.17
C ARG A 200 7.08 -8.24 14.57
N ARG A 201 7.64 -7.50 13.60
CA ARG A 201 8.90 -6.78 13.79
C ARG A 201 8.82 -5.43 13.13
N LEU A 202 9.29 -4.41 13.84
CA LEU A 202 9.61 -3.10 13.30
C LEU A 202 11.10 -2.86 13.43
N ILE A 203 11.71 -2.30 12.38
CA ILE A 203 13.09 -1.86 12.35
C ILE A 203 13.09 -0.39 11.94
N LEU A 204 13.64 0.46 12.79
CA LEU A 204 14.11 1.80 12.45
C LEU A 204 15.63 1.74 12.35
N ALA A 205 16.20 2.24 11.26
CA ALA A 205 17.64 2.24 11.01
C ALA A 205 18.08 3.61 10.53
N GLY A 206 19.38 3.88 10.59
CA GLY A 206 19.93 5.16 10.10
C GLY A 206 20.00 6.26 11.15
N LEU A 207 19.81 5.96 12.43
CA LEU A 207 19.82 6.98 13.49
C LEU A 207 21.25 7.49 13.74
N GLU A 208 21.44 8.81 13.71
CA GLU A 208 22.76 9.43 13.88
C GLU A 208 23.34 9.23 15.30
N ALA A 209 22.48 9.06 16.30
CA ALA A 209 22.83 8.95 17.71
C ALA A 209 22.12 7.77 18.38
N GLU A 210 22.67 7.34 19.52
CA GLU A 210 22.06 6.32 20.36
C GLU A 210 20.69 6.80 20.84
N PRO A 211 19.61 6.01 20.65
CA PRO A 211 18.29 6.31 21.20
C PRO A 211 18.34 6.35 22.73
N GLN A 212 17.56 7.25 23.33
CA GLN A 212 17.41 7.27 24.78
C GLN A 212 16.51 6.12 25.21
N VAL A 213 16.96 5.36 26.21
CA VAL A 213 16.23 4.24 26.79
C VAL A 213 16.09 4.47 28.28
N GLU A 214 14.85 4.53 28.75
CA GLU A 214 14.51 4.67 30.17
C GLU A 214 13.74 3.43 30.62
N ILE A 215 14.19 2.82 31.72
CA ILE A 215 13.56 1.63 32.30
C ILE A 215 13.17 1.95 33.75
N GLU A 216 11.87 1.95 34.02
CA GLU A 216 11.29 2.26 35.33
C GLU A 216 10.38 1.10 35.78
N GLY A 217 10.95 0.16 36.53
CA GLY A 217 10.24 -1.07 36.89
C GLY A 217 9.95 -1.91 35.64
N GLU A 218 8.68 -2.14 35.35
CA GLU A 218 8.22 -2.88 34.16
C GLU A 218 7.99 -1.97 32.94
N HIS A 219 8.11 -0.65 33.10
CA HIS A 219 7.93 0.31 32.02
C HIS A 219 9.23 0.57 31.28
N VAL A 220 9.14 0.54 29.94
CA VAL A 220 10.24 0.85 29.03
C VAL A 220 9.80 2.00 28.13
N ARG A 221 10.54 3.11 28.18
CA ARG A 221 10.38 4.22 27.24
C ARG A 221 11.61 4.33 26.36
N ILE A 222 11.37 4.56 25.07
CA ILE A 222 12.44 4.73 24.08
C ILE A 222 12.11 5.96 23.26
N SER A 223 13.07 6.86 23.14
CA SER A 223 12.89 8.11 22.41
C SER A 223 14.10 8.44 21.54
N SER A 224 13.79 9.01 20.38
CA SER A 224 14.71 9.71 19.49
C SER A 224 13.92 10.85 18.80
N PRO A 225 14.54 11.74 18.01
CA PRO A 225 13.83 12.85 17.38
C PRO A 225 12.57 12.46 16.58
N THR A 226 12.59 11.29 15.94
CA THR A 226 11.54 10.80 15.03
C THR A 226 10.78 9.59 15.55
N PHE A 227 11.19 9.03 16.70
CA PHE A 227 10.65 7.78 17.25
C PHE A 227 10.32 7.94 18.73
N ASN A 228 9.13 7.49 19.12
CA ASN A 228 8.76 7.37 20.52
C ASN A 228 8.06 6.03 20.74
N ALA A 229 8.40 5.34 21.82
CA ALA A 229 7.70 4.14 22.25
C ALA A 229 7.56 4.09 23.77
N ASP A 230 6.44 3.53 24.22
CA ASP A 230 6.14 3.24 25.61
C ASP A 230 5.57 1.81 25.69
N PHE A 231 6.25 0.95 26.44
CA PHE A 231 5.89 -0.44 26.63
C PHE A 231 5.90 -0.83 28.10
N THR A 232 5.12 -1.85 28.42
CA THR A 232 5.11 -2.57 29.71
C THR A 232 5.60 -4.00 29.52
N GLU A 233 6.32 -4.53 30.50
CA GLU A 233 6.81 -5.93 30.52
C GLU A 233 7.71 -6.27 29.31
N ALA A 234 8.42 -5.26 28.78
CA ALA A 234 9.34 -5.43 27.67
C ALA A 234 10.78 -5.69 28.15
N SER A 235 11.49 -6.56 27.45
CA SER A 235 12.94 -6.72 27.65
C SER A 235 13.71 -5.86 26.65
N VAL A 236 14.77 -5.20 27.13
CA VAL A 236 15.64 -4.34 26.30
C VAL A 236 17.06 -4.85 26.33
N GLN A 237 17.67 -4.92 25.16
CA GLN A 237 19.07 -5.23 24.96
C GLN A 237 19.72 -4.14 24.12
N VAL A 238 20.77 -3.51 24.65
CA VAL A 238 21.57 -2.51 23.92
C VAL A 238 22.94 -3.11 23.64
N SER A 239 23.29 -3.25 22.35
CA SER A 239 24.59 -3.78 21.95
C SER A 239 24.93 -3.43 20.51
N GLY A 240 26.19 -3.04 20.25
CA GLY A 240 26.72 -2.95 18.89
C GLY A 240 25.99 -1.99 17.95
N GLY A 241 25.49 -0.85 18.45
CA GLY A 241 24.72 0.11 17.66
C GLY A 241 23.25 -0.26 17.49
N GLN A 242 22.73 -1.19 18.29
CA GLN A 242 21.34 -1.62 18.23
C GLN A 242 20.68 -1.54 19.61
N VAL A 243 19.43 -1.07 19.62
CA VAL A 243 18.49 -1.20 20.73
C VAL A 243 17.43 -2.22 20.30
N ILE A 244 17.41 -3.38 20.95
CA ILE A 244 16.47 -4.46 20.66
C ILE A 244 15.46 -4.53 21.81
N VAL A 245 14.19 -4.40 21.47
CA VAL A 245 13.04 -4.48 22.37
C VAL A 245 12.26 -5.73 22.04
N ARG A 246 11.97 -6.55 23.04
CA ARG A 246 11.13 -7.74 22.88
C ARG A 246 9.92 -7.63 23.80
N LEU A 247 8.74 -7.71 23.21
CA LEU A 247 7.45 -7.71 23.90
C LEU A 247 7.05 -9.17 24.15
N ALA A 248 6.80 -9.50 25.40
CA ALA A 248 6.24 -10.80 25.78
C ALA A 248 4.70 -10.78 25.67
N PRO A 249 4.05 -11.95 25.50
CA PRO A 249 2.61 -12.07 25.69
C PRO A 249 2.23 -11.72 27.12
N ARG A 250 1.05 -11.13 27.34
CA ARG A 250 0.62 -10.84 28.72
C ARG A 250 0.37 -12.13 29.50
N GLY A 251 0.94 -12.18 30.71
CA GLY A 251 0.72 -13.28 31.67
C GLY A 251 1.58 -14.53 31.45
N SER A 252 2.67 -14.42 30.69
CA SER A 252 3.71 -15.46 30.53
C SER A 252 4.67 -15.56 31.73
#